data_AF-A0A256BJ42-F1
#
_entry.id   AF-A0A256BJ42-F1
#
_cell.length_a   1.000
_cell.length_b   1.000
_cell.length_c   1.000
_cell.angle_alpha   90.00
_cell.angle_beta   90.00
_cell.angle_gamma   90.00
#
_symmetry.space_group_name_H-M   'P 1'
#
loop_
_entity.id
_entity.type
_entity.pdbx_description
1 polymer ?
#
loop_
_entity_poly.entity_id
_entity_poly.type
_entity_poly.pdbx_seq_one_letter_code
_entity_poly.pdbx_strand_id
1 'polypeptide(L)'
;MEDTLFNKVFRDSEGKIVLAQMPNLPIIVWVAATVLKLIFTTGKINIGLEVIAFGSLFTWAWEELFQGVNYFRRALGLLVLISLIALKIQ
;
A
#
# COMPACT_ATOMS: atom_id res chain seq x y z
N MET A 1 10.41 -29.21 9.62
CA MET A 1 10.45 -27.75 9.82
C MET A 1 9.09 -27.37 10.35
N GLU A 2 9.01 -26.80 11.55
CA GLU A 2 7.72 -26.45 12.18
C GLU A 2 7.02 -25.34 11.38
N ASP A 3 5.90 -25.70 10.76
CA ASP A 3 4.95 -24.80 10.08
C ASP A 3 4.20 -23.94 11.11
N THR A 4 4.94 -23.07 11.80
CA THR A 4 4.34 -22.11 12.72
C THR A 4 3.67 -20.99 11.92
N LEU A 5 2.45 -20.59 12.30
CA LEU A 5 1.72 -19.46 11.71
C LEU A 5 2.59 -18.20 11.57
N PHE A 6 3.55 -18.03 12.49
CA PHE A 6 4.58 -17.01 12.46
C PHE A 6 5.42 -16.99 11.16
N ASN A 7 5.82 -18.16 10.65
CA ASN A 7 6.54 -18.28 9.39
C ASN A 7 5.66 -17.86 8.21
N LYS A 8 4.37 -18.21 8.19
CA LYS A 8 3.45 -17.76 7.11
C LYS A 8 3.15 -16.25 7.17
N VAL A 9 3.14 -15.66 8.36
CA VAL A 9 2.88 -14.22 8.53
C VAL A 9 4.08 -13.39 8.09
N PHE A 10 5.30 -13.79 8.47
CA PHE A 10 6.49 -12.94 8.32
C PHE A 10 7.52 -13.46 7.31
N ARG A 11 7.46 -14.73 6.90
CA ARG A 11 8.42 -15.30 5.95
C ARG A 11 7.82 -15.48 4.56
N ASP A 12 8.63 -15.20 3.56
CA ASP A 12 8.36 -15.55 2.16
C ASP A 12 8.58 -17.06 1.94
N SER A 13 8.17 -17.57 0.79
CA SER A 13 8.38 -18.92 0.25
C SER A 13 9.84 -19.42 0.30
N GLU A 14 10.82 -18.51 0.37
CA GLU A 14 12.25 -18.83 0.56
C GLU A 14 12.68 -18.92 2.04
N GLY A 15 11.77 -18.74 3.00
CA GLY A 15 12.07 -18.81 4.44
C GLY A 15 12.75 -17.56 5.03
N LYS A 16 12.87 -16.47 4.25
CA LYS A 16 13.40 -15.17 4.71
C LYS A 16 12.29 -14.35 5.36
N ILE A 17 12.59 -13.70 6.49
CA ILE A 17 11.68 -12.72 7.11
C ILE A 17 11.63 -11.50 6.20
N VAL A 18 10.52 -11.32 5.49
CA VAL A 18 10.30 -10.19 4.57
C VAL A 18 9.36 -9.21 5.24
N LEU A 19 9.96 -8.27 5.98
CA LEU A 19 9.25 -7.12 6.57
C LEU A 19 9.13 -5.95 5.59
N ALA A 20 10.08 -5.80 4.68
CA ALA A 20 10.08 -4.76 3.65
C ALA A 20 10.67 -5.31 2.35
N GLN A 21 9.94 -5.13 1.24
CA GLN A 21 10.45 -5.36 -0.11
C GLN A 21 10.86 -4.04 -0.75
N MET A 22 11.53 -4.12 -1.91
CA MET A 22 11.71 -2.95 -2.77
C MET A 22 10.35 -2.30 -3.05
N PRO A 23 10.26 -0.96 -3.00
CA PRO A 23 9.02 -0.25 -3.25
C PRO A 23 8.52 -0.53 -4.67
N ASN A 24 7.25 -0.93 -4.77
CA ASN A 24 6.58 -1.10 -6.05
C ASN A 24 6.18 0.26 -6.63
N LEU A 25 5.96 0.27 -7.94
CA LEU A 25 5.63 1.47 -8.70
C LEU A 25 4.44 2.25 -8.12
N PRO A 26 3.34 1.61 -7.67
CA PRO A 26 2.21 2.32 -7.05
C PRO A 26 2.58 3.13 -5.81
N ILE A 27 3.42 2.60 -4.90
CA ILE A 27 3.90 3.36 -3.72
C ILE A 27 4.76 4.55 -4.15
N ILE A 28 5.64 4.38 -5.14
CA ILE A 28 6.50 5.46 -5.63
C ILE A 28 5.65 6.60 -6.18
N VAL A 29 4.65 6.30 -6.99
CA VAL A 29 3.73 7.31 -7.56
C VAL A 29 2.91 7.96 -6.45
N TRP A 30 2.42 7.20 -5.47
CA TRP A 30 1.71 7.76 -4.32
C TRP A 30 2.57 8.73 -3.51
N VAL A 31 3.81 8.36 -3.19
CA VAL A 31 4.76 9.23 -2.47
C VAL A 31 5.02 10.49 -3.27
N ALA A 32 5.36 10.36 -4.57
CA ALA A 32 5.64 11.50 -5.43
C ALA A 32 4.45 12.47 -5.51
N ALA A 33 3.23 11.95 -5.73
CA ALA A 33 2.03 12.76 -5.78
C ALA A 33 1.75 13.45 -4.44
N THR A 34 1.92 12.74 -3.33
CA THR A 34 1.72 13.28 -1.96
C THR A 34 2.73 14.38 -1.65
N VAL A 35 4.00 14.22 -2.02
CA VAL A 35 5.03 15.26 -1.87
C VAL A 35 4.70 16.48 -2.72
N LEU A 36 4.25 16.29 -3.97
CA LEU A 36 3.84 17.40 -4.84
C LEU A 36 2.63 18.16 -4.28
N LYS A 37 1.70 17.51 -3.57
CA LYS A 37 0.57 18.19 -2.90
C LYS A 37 1.02 19.18 -1.82
N LEU A 38 2.20 19.00 -1.23
CA LEU A 38 2.76 19.96 -0.27
C LEU A 38 3.14 21.29 -0.93
N ILE A 39 3.47 21.26 -2.23
CA ILE A 39 3.82 22.44 -3.02
C ILE A 39 2.56 23.03 -3.66
N PHE A 40 1.76 22.19 -4.30
CA PHE A 40 0.52 22.57 -4.97
C PHE A 40 -0.66 22.35 -4.03
N THR A 41 -0.90 23.29 -3.12
CA THR A 41 -1.90 23.13 -2.04
C THR A 41 -3.33 23.46 -2.45
N THR A 42 -3.55 24.18 -3.57
CA THR A 42 -4.88 24.60 -4.01
C THR A 42 -5.07 24.48 -5.53
N GLY A 43 -6.34 24.54 -5.97
CA GLY A 43 -6.71 24.54 -7.38
C GLY A 43 -6.77 23.16 -8.04
N LYS A 44 -6.97 23.15 -9.36
CA LYS A 44 -7.20 21.91 -10.15
C LYS A 44 -6.01 20.94 -10.11
N ILE A 45 -4.78 21.45 -9.99
CA ILE A 45 -3.57 20.64 -9.90
C ILE A 45 -3.57 19.83 -8.60
N ASN A 46 -3.91 20.45 -7.47
CA ASN A 46 -4.01 19.74 -6.19
C ASN A 46 -5.04 18.61 -6.24
N ILE A 47 -6.21 18.86 -6.87
CA ILE A 47 -7.26 17.85 -7.06
C ILE A 47 -6.74 16.69 -7.91
N GLY A 48 -6.06 16.98 -9.03
CA GLY A 48 -5.47 15.95 -9.88
C GLY A 48 -4.44 15.10 -9.12
N LEU A 49 -3.55 15.74 -8.36
CA LEU A 49 -2.58 15.05 -7.51
C LEU A 49 -3.25 14.22 -6.41
N GLU A 50 -4.37 14.67 -5.86
CA GLU A 50 -5.15 13.90 -4.90
C GLU A 50 -5.74 12.63 -5.51
N VAL A 51 -6.32 12.73 -6.71
CA VAL A 51 -6.86 11.57 -7.41
C VAL A 51 -5.76 10.58 -7.76
N ILE A 52 -4.60 11.07 -8.21
CA ILE A 52 -3.43 10.22 -8.50
C ILE A 52 -2.94 9.54 -7.23
N ALA A 53 -2.73 10.28 -6.14
CA ALA A 53 -2.29 9.71 -4.88
C ALA A 53 -3.27 8.64 -4.38
N PHE A 54 -4.57 8.95 -4.37
CA PHE A 54 -5.61 7.99 -3.98
C PHE A 54 -5.59 6.74 -4.85
N GLY A 55 -5.60 6.91 -6.18
CA GLY A 55 -5.62 5.79 -7.12
C GLY A 55 -4.38 4.90 -7.00
N SER A 56 -3.20 5.50 -6.86
CA SER A 56 -1.96 4.74 -6.68
C SER A 56 -1.92 3.97 -5.36
N LEU A 57 -2.35 4.59 -4.25
CA LEU A 57 -2.40 3.90 -2.96
C LEU A 57 -3.47 2.80 -2.93
N PHE A 58 -4.61 3.02 -3.59
CA PHE A 58 -5.64 2.01 -3.76
C PHE A 58 -5.13 0.81 -4.57
N THR A 59 -4.52 1.05 -5.74
CA THR A 59 -3.93 0.00 -6.57
C THR A 59 -2.86 -0.78 -5.82
N TRP A 60 -2.02 -0.08 -5.06
CA TRP A 60 -1.04 -0.71 -4.18
C TRP A 60 -1.70 -1.68 -3.21
N ALA A 61 -2.67 -1.18 -2.42
CA ALA A 61 -3.30 -1.95 -1.38
C ALA A 61 -4.09 -3.15 -1.94
N TRP A 62 -4.66 -3.01 -3.14
CA TRP A 62 -5.26 -4.10 -3.90
C TRP A 62 -4.23 -5.16 -4.30
N GLU A 63 -3.10 -4.77 -4.88
CA GLU A 63 -2.02 -5.70 -5.21
C GLU A 63 -1.49 -6.42 -3.96
N GLU A 64 -1.30 -5.71 -2.86
CA GLU A 64 -0.89 -6.31 -1.58
C GLU A 64 -1.90 -7.34 -1.07
N LEU A 65 -3.20 -7.04 -1.15
CA LEU A 65 -4.26 -7.93 -0.68
C LEU A 65 -4.30 -9.25 -1.45
N PHE A 66 -4.22 -9.20 -2.78
CA PHE A 66 -4.38 -10.37 -3.65
C PHE A 66 -3.07 -11.06 -4.00
N GLN A 67 -1.98 -10.30 -4.15
CA GLN A 67 -0.68 -10.75 -4.63
C GLN A 67 0.43 -10.63 -3.57
N GLY A 68 0.12 -10.20 -2.34
CA GLY A 68 1.09 -10.14 -1.26
C GLY A 68 1.76 -11.48 -0.99
N VAL A 69 3.09 -11.46 -0.83
CA VAL A 69 3.93 -12.67 -0.66
C VAL A 69 3.72 -13.38 0.67
N ASN A 70 3.21 -12.67 1.68
CA ASN A 70 2.94 -13.20 3.02
C ASN A 70 1.63 -12.63 3.57
N TYR A 71 1.10 -13.26 4.62
CA TYR A 71 -0.17 -12.83 5.22
C TYR A 71 -0.09 -11.45 5.85
N PHE A 72 1.10 -11.03 6.32
CA PHE A 72 1.30 -9.67 6.84
C PHE A 72 1.02 -8.61 5.78
N ARG A 73 1.60 -8.74 4.58
CA ARG A 73 1.39 -7.82 3.46
C ARG A 73 -0.06 -7.81 2.99
N ARG A 74 -0.70 -8.98 2.90
CA ARG A 74 -2.12 -9.08 2.54
C ARG A 74 -3.02 -8.38 3.56
N ALA A 75 -2.77 -8.58 4.85
CA ALA A 75 -3.50 -7.91 5.92
C ALA A 75 -3.28 -6.39 5.88
N LEU A 76 -2.06 -5.94 5.59
CA LEU A 76 -1.74 -4.52 5.45
C LEU A 76 -2.47 -3.90 4.25
N GLY A 77 -2.49 -4.59 3.09
CA GLY A 77 -3.30 -4.18 1.94
C GLY A 77 -4.79 -4.05 2.29
N LEU A 78 -5.34 -5.04 2.99
CA LEU A 78 -6.74 -4.97 3.45
C LEU A 78 -6.99 -3.76 4.37
N LEU A 79 -6.13 -3.55 5.37
CA LEU A 79 -6.25 -2.45 6.32
C LEU A 79 -6.20 -1.08 5.62
N VAL A 80 -5.30 -0.93 4.64
CA VAL A 80 -5.18 0.31 3.87
C VAL A 80 -6.42 0.53 3.01
N LEU A 81 -6.96 -0.49 2.35
CA LEU A 81 -8.21 -0.38 1.60
C LEU A 81 -9.39 0.04 2.48
N ILE A 82 -9.55 -0.61 3.65
CA ILE A 82 -10.62 -0.25 4.60
C ILE A 82 -10.45 1.19 5.07
N SER A 83 -9.23 1.59 5.41
CA SER A 83 -8.93 2.96 5.88
C SER A 83 -9.23 3.99 4.79
N LEU A 84 -8.84 3.71 3.53
CA LEU A 84 -9.12 4.58 2.39
C LEU A 84 -10.62 4.79 2.18
N ILE A 85 -11.41 3.72 2.28
CA ILE A 85 -12.86 3.78 2.13
C ILE A 85 -13.50 4.53 3.31
N ALA A 86 -13.11 4.18 4.54
CA ALA A 86 -13.63 4.83 5.75
C ALA A 86 -13.36 6.35 5.75
N LEU A 87 -12.15 6.76 5.38
CA LEU A 87 -11.77 8.18 5.27
C LEU A 87 -12.51 8.94 4.17
N LYS A 88 -13.07 8.26 3.17
CA LYS A 88 -13.87 8.89 2.10
C LYS A 88 -15.36 8.95 2.43
N ILE A 89 -15.83 8.18 3.43
CA ILE A 89 -17.23 8.13 3.85
C ILE A 89 -17.50 9.09 5.02
N GLN A 90 -16.49 9.45 5.81
CA GLN A 90 -16.57 10.55 6.80
C GLN A 90 -16.66 11.92 6.12
#